data_AF-A0AAV8EKH7-F1
#
_entry.id   AF-A0AAV8EKH7-F1
#
_cell.length_a   1.000
_cell.length_b   1.000
_cell.length_c   1.000
_cell.angle_alpha   90.00
_cell.angle_beta   90.00
_cell.angle_gamma   90.00
#
_symmetry.space_group_name_H-M   'P 1'
#
loop_
_entity.id
_entity.type
_entity.pdbx_description
1 polymer ?
#
loop_
_entity_poly.entity_id
_entity_poly.type
_entity_poly.pdbx_seq_one_letter_code
_entity_poly.pdbx_strand_id
1 'polypeptide(L)'
;MKYPLYPPFDPYANGLNFLIASYIIPYVGLTGYVGANPKLQSAQAKRLVAGLLGVESAQDAVIRALLHERASLKVQPYDITVADFTNRISDLRNNIGKQGLKDEGLIVPLELGAEGRISGNVIAGDRDSVAYDRSPEEILRIVYGTGSESIPGGFLPWGGDGQIARSYTFGKY
;
A
#
# COMPACT_ATOMS: atom_id res chain seq x y z
N MET A 1 4.68 -12.87 -2.19
CA MET A 1 4.83 -14.12 -1.39
C MET A 1 5.25 -15.26 -2.31
N LYS A 2 6.24 -16.08 -1.91
CA LYS A 2 6.69 -17.23 -2.70
C LYS A 2 5.67 -18.38 -2.73
N TYR A 3 4.70 -18.37 -1.80
CA TYR A 3 3.59 -19.32 -1.69
C TYR A 3 2.33 -18.64 -1.12
N PRO A 4 1.11 -19.01 -1.58
CA PRO A 4 -0.14 -18.50 -1.03
C PRO A 4 -0.34 -18.94 0.44
N LEU A 5 -1.08 -18.14 1.21
CA LEU A 5 -1.47 -18.50 2.58
C LEU A 5 -2.45 -19.68 2.56
N TYR A 6 -2.25 -20.64 3.47
CA TYR A 6 -3.15 -21.77 3.67
C TYR A 6 -3.52 -21.90 5.16
N PRO A 7 -4.82 -21.85 5.51
CA PRO A 7 -5.97 -21.52 4.66
C PRO A 7 -5.88 -20.09 4.07
N PRO A 8 -6.68 -19.74 3.05
CA PRO A 8 -6.74 -18.36 2.55
C PRO A 8 -7.03 -17.34 3.66
N PHE A 9 -6.46 -16.14 3.54
CA PHE A 9 -6.66 -15.09 4.52
C PHE A 9 -8.10 -14.59 4.50
N ASP A 10 -8.78 -14.72 5.64
CA ASP A 10 -10.12 -14.19 5.84
C ASP A 10 -10.04 -12.84 6.59
N PRO A 11 -10.35 -11.71 5.93
CA PRO A 11 -10.30 -10.39 6.55
C PRO A 11 -11.37 -10.18 7.64
N TYR A 12 -12.41 -11.02 7.68
CA TYR A 12 -13.52 -10.89 8.64
C TYR A 12 -13.48 -11.92 9.78
N ALA A 13 -12.49 -12.80 9.79
CA ALA A 13 -12.37 -13.84 10.82
C ALA A 13 -12.28 -13.28 12.25
N ASN A 14 -11.61 -12.14 12.43
CA ASN A 14 -11.49 -11.44 13.72
C ASN A 14 -10.98 -9.99 13.54
N GLY A 15 -10.90 -9.23 14.63
CA GLY A 15 -10.47 -7.83 14.61
C GLY A 15 -9.02 -7.60 14.17
N LEU A 16 -8.09 -8.52 14.45
CA LEU A 16 -6.70 -8.40 13.98
C LEU A 16 -6.63 -8.61 12.47
N ASN A 17 -7.33 -9.60 11.95
CA ASN A 17 -7.42 -9.85 10.50
C ASN A 17 -8.03 -8.65 9.78
N PHE A 18 -9.10 -8.07 10.33
CA PHE A 18 -9.72 -6.88 9.77
C PHE A 18 -8.78 -5.67 9.76
N LEU A 19 -8.00 -5.49 10.84
CA LEU A 19 -7.02 -4.42 10.92
C LEU A 19 -5.87 -4.62 9.89
N ILE A 20 -5.37 -5.85 9.73
CA ILE A 20 -4.37 -6.18 8.70
C ILE A 20 -4.95 -5.95 7.29
N ALA A 21 -6.21 -6.34 7.04
CA ALA A 21 -6.87 -6.10 5.77
C ALA A 21 -6.99 -4.60 5.46
N SER A 22 -7.31 -3.81 6.48
CA SER A 22 -7.41 -2.35 6.39
C SER A 22 -6.08 -1.68 6.05
N TYR A 23 -4.94 -2.34 6.32
CA TYR A 23 -3.62 -1.87 5.90
C TYR A 23 -3.36 -2.06 4.40
N ILE A 24 -4.10 -2.92 3.67
CA ILE A 24 -3.73 -3.42 2.32
C ILE A 24 -3.89 -2.39 1.19
N ILE A 25 -4.90 -1.53 1.21
CA ILE A 25 -5.21 -0.63 0.08
C ILE A 25 -4.95 0.86 0.37
N PRO A 26 -5.27 1.42 1.55
CA PRO A 26 -5.20 2.87 1.78
C PRO A 26 -3.86 3.50 1.41
N TYR A 27 -2.75 2.85 1.77
CA TYR A 27 -1.40 3.35 1.44
C TYR A 27 -1.13 3.49 -0.07
N VAL A 28 -1.75 2.65 -0.91
CA VAL A 28 -1.65 2.76 -2.38
C VAL A 28 -2.36 4.01 -2.87
N GLY A 29 -3.53 4.35 -2.29
CA GLY A 29 -4.25 5.58 -2.59
C GLY A 29 -3.47 6.83 -2.20
N LEU A 30 -2.90 6.84 -0.98
CA LEU A 30 -2.04 7.91 -0.47
C LEU A 30 -0.89 8.22 -1.42
N THR A 31 -0.11 7.20 -1.81
CA THR A 31 1.03 7.38 -2.71
C THR A 31 0.61 7.80 -4.13
N GLY A 32 -0.62 7.44 -4.54
CA GLY A 32 -1.23 7.96 -5.76
C GLY A 32 -1.58 9.45 -5.69
N TYR A 33 -2.03 9.97 -4.56
CA TYR A 33 -2.28 11.40 -4.39
C TYR A 33 -0.98 12.21 -4.51
N VAL A 34 0.12 11.73 -3.92
CA VAL A 34 1.44 12.36 -4.05
C VAL A 34 1.87 12.41 -5.53
N GLY A 35 1.78 11.28 -6.25
CA GLY A 35 2.15 11.20 -7.67
C GLY A 35 1.23 11.98 -8.61
N ALA A 36 -0.04 12.18 -8.23
CA ALA A 36 -1.00 12.95 -9.00
C ALA A 36 -0.82 14.46 -8.82
N ASN A 37 -0.47 14.94 -7.62
CA ASN A 37 -0.40 16.35 -7.28
C ASN A 37 0.39 17.23 -8.28
N PRO A 38 1.61 16.87 -8.73
CA PRO A 38 2.35 17.68 -9.70
C PRO A 38 1.70 17.73 -11.10
N LYS A 39 0.81 16.79 -11.42
CA LYS A 39 0.13 16.68 -12.73
C LYS A 39 -1.16 17.51 -12.79
N LEU A 40 -1.72 17.90 -11.64
CA LEU A 40 -2.96 18.68 -11.57
C LEU A 40 -2.70 20.13 -11.99
N GLN A 41 -3.60 20.70 -12.80
CA GLN A 41 -3.48 22.07 -13.29
C GLN A 41 -4.35 23.06 -12.50
N SER A 42 -5.52 22.61 -12.03
CA SER A 42 -6.47 23.44 -11.28
C SER A 42 -6.08 23.56 -9.81
N ALA A 43 -6.13 24.79 -9.28
CA ALA A 43 -5.95 25.05 -7.84
C ALA A 43 -7.01 24.32 -7.00
N GLN A 44 -8.24 24.19 -7.49
CA GLN A 44 -9.32 23.45 -6.84
C GLN A 44 -8.99 21.96 -6.77
N ALA A 45 -8.48 21.37 -7.86
CA ALA A 45 -8.07 19.97 -7.88
C ALA A 45 -6.88 19.72 -6.94
N LYS A 46 -5.87 20.60 -6.94
CA LYS A 46 -4.73 20.52 -6.00
C LYS A 46 -5.19 20.60 -4.54
N ARG A 47 -6.09 21.53 -4.23
CA ARG A 47 -6.68 21.67 -2.88
C ARG A 47 -7.42 20.40 -2.46
N LEU A 48 -8.22 19.82 -3.36
CA LEU A 48 -8.93 18.57 -3.10
C LEU A 48 -7.96 17.43 -2.79
N VAL A 49 -6.99 17.19 -3.68
CA VAL A 49 -6.01 16.10 -3.52
C VAL A 49 -5.14 16.29 -2.28
N ALA A 50 -4.70 17.51 -1.98
CA ALA A 50 -3.98 17.79 -0.74
C ALA A 50 -4.83 17.54 0.52
N GLY A 51 -6.12 17.85 0.48
CA GLY A 51 -7.05 17.56 1.58
C GLY A 51 -7.26 16.06 1.79
N LEU A 52 -7.47 15.30 0.71
CA LEU A 52 -7.61 13.84 0.76
C LEU A 52 -6.32 13.17 1.26
N LEU A 53 -5.15 13.63 0.78
CA LEU A 53 -3.85 13.16 1.24
C LEU A 53 -3.69 13.32 2.76
N GLY A 54 -4.10 14.45 3.33
CA GLY A 54 -4.03 14.68 4.78
C GLY A 54 -4.87 13.71 5.61
N VAL A 55 -6.11 13.45 5.19
CA VAL A 55 -7.03 12.52 5.88
C VAL A 55 -6.53 11.08 5.79
N GLU A 56 -6.12 10.64 4.59
CA GLU A 56 -5.64 9.29 4.34
C GLU A 56 -4.31 9.02 5.07
N SER A 57 -3.43 10.03 5.17
CA SER A 57 -2.19 9.92 5.95
C SER A 57 -2.47 9.73 7.44
N ALA A 58 -3.47 10.43 7.99
CA ALA A 58 -3.87 10.25 9.38
C ALA A 58 -4.49 8.86 9.62
N GLN A 59 -5.31 8.37 8.68
CA GLN A 59 -5.88 7.03 8.77
C GLN A 59 -4.80 5.93 8.71
N ASP A 60 -3.86 6.04 7.77
CA ASP A 60 -2.74 5.10 7.63
C ASP A 60 -1.89 5.07 8.91
N ALA A 61 -1.56 6.22 9.48
CA ALA A 61 -0.80 6.31 10.72
C ALA A 61 -1.52 5.65 11.91
N VAL A 62 -2.84 5.82 12.04
CA VAL A 62 -3.65 5.15 13.08
C VAL A 62 -3.63 3.63 12.89
N ILE A 63 -3.86 3.14 11.67
CA ILE A 63 -3.83 1.70 11.37
C ILE A 63 -2.44 1.12 11.67
N ARG A 64 -1.38 1.80 11.22
CA ARG A 64 0.01 1.39 11.48
C ARG A 64 0.35 1.39 12.96
N ALA A 65 -0.07 2.40 13.73
CA ALA A 65 0.14 2.44 15.18
C ALA A 65 -0.55 1.26 15.89
N LEU A 66 -1.82 0.99 15.57
CA LEU A 66 -2.54 -0.14 16.14
C LEU A 66 -1.90 -1.50 15.78
N LEU A 67 -1.41 -1.65 14.54
CA LEU A 67 -0.69 -2.86 14.17
C LEU A 67 0.69 -2.95 14.84
N HIS A 68 1.37 -1.81 15.04
CA HIS A 68 2.68 -1.75 15.67
C HIS A 68 2.61 -2.19 17.14
N GLU A 69 1.57 -1.80 17.88
CA GLU A 69 1.29 -2.31 19.24
C GLU A 69 1.15 -3.84 19.27
N ARG A 70 0.77 -4.44 18.15
CA ARG A 70 0.50 -5.88 17.98
C ARG A 70 1.59 -6.58 17.17
N ALA A 71 2.71 -5.90 16.88
CA ALA A 71 3.73 -6.33 15.93
C ALA A 71 4.26 -7.74 16.20
N SER A 72 4.43 -8.11 17.47
CA SER A 72 4.95 -9.43 17.91
C SER A 72 3.89 -10.53 17.98
N LEU A 73 2.60 -10.21 17.85
CA LEU A 73 1.53 -11.22 17.89
C LEU A 73 1.58 -12.08 16.63
N LYS A 74 1.30 -13.38 16.78
CA LYS A 74 1.15 -14.32 15.66
C LYS A 74 -0.24 -14.16 15.03
N VAL A 75 -0.29 -14.13 13.71
CA VAL A 75 -1.54 -14.05 12.94
C VAL A 75 -2.07 -15.46 12.73
N GLN A 76 -2.90 -15.96 13.64
CA GLN A 76 -3.43 -17.31 13.55
C GLN A 76 -4.27 -17.52 12.27
N PRO A 77 -4.19 -18.70 11.62
CA PRO A 77 -3.41 -19.89 11.97
C PRO A 77 -1.97 -19.89 11.42
N TYR A 78 -1.50 -18.76 10.89
CA TYR A 78 -0.19 -18.64 10.27
C TYR A 78 0.90 -18.47 11.33
N ASP A 79 2.03 -19.16 11.17
CA ASP A 79 3.19 -19.01 12.06
C ASP A 79 4.04 -17.77 11.72
N ILE A 80 3.40 -16.63 11.44
CA ILE A 80 4.04 -15.35 11.12
C ILE A 80 3.50 -14.25 12.02
N THR A 81 4.38 -13.32 12.40
CA THR A 81 3.99 -12.20 13.25
C THR A 81 3.27 -11.12 12.44
N VAL A 82 2.59 -10.19 13.11
CA VAL A 82 1.99 -9.01 12.45
C VAL A 82 3.06 -8.17 11.73
N ALA A 83 4.24 -8.00 12.34
CA ALA A 83 5.37 -7.33 11.69
C ALA A 83 5.79 -8.04 10.40
N ASP A 84 5.97 -9.36 10.44
CA ASP A 84 6.32 -10.14 9.24
C ASP A 84 5.23 -10.04 8.17
N PHE A 85 3.96 -10.06 8.58
CA PHE A 85 2.82 -9.98 7.67
C PHE A 85 2.80 -8.64 6.94
N THR A 86 2.96 -7.52 7.67
CA THR A 86 3.00 -6.18 7.08
C THR A 86 4.22 -5.97 6.18
N ASN A 87 5.42 -6.41 6.61
CA ASN A 87 6.62 -6.39 5.76
C ASN A 87 6.39 -7.14 4.44
N ARG A 88 5.77 -8.32 4.49
CA ARG A 88 5.43 -9.09 3.28
C ARG A 88 4.40 -8.41 2.37
N ILE A 89 3.47 -7.64 2.94
CA ILE A 89 2.51 -6.84 2.16
C ILE A 89 3.26 -5.70 1.44
N SER A 90 4.12 -4.97 2.15
CA SER A 90 4.91 -3.88 1.56
C SER A 90 5.84 -4.40 0.47
N ASP A 91 6.56 -5.50 0.73
CA ASP A 91 7.38 -6.19 -0.26
C ASP A 91 6.56 -6.60 -1.49
N LEU A 92 5.36 -7.14 -1.30
CA LEU A 92 4.48 -7.50 -2.40
C LEU A 92 4.15 -6.27 -3.26
N ARG A 93 3.75 -5.15 -2.66
CA ARG A 93 3.43 -3.91 -3.38
C ARG A 93 4.63 -3.38 -4.16
N ASN A 94 5.82 -3.36 -3.55
CA ASN A 94 7.04 -2.91 -4.21
C ASN A 94 7.38 -3.81 -5.40
N ASN A 95 7.30 -5.13 -5.22
CA ASN A 95 7.58 -6.12 -6.26
C ASN A 95 6.63 -6.01 -7.46
N ILE A 96 5.32 -5.91 -7.22
CA ILE A 96 4.33 -5.83 -8.31
C ILE A 96 4.24 -4.43 -8.92
N GLY A 97 4.59 -3.37 -8.17
CA GLY A 97 4.74 -2.01 -8.69
C GLY A 97 5.90 -1.88 -9.68
N LYS A 98 6.98 -2.66 -9.49
CA LYS A 98 8.16 -2.74 -10.38
C LYS A 98 8.98 -1.44 -10.49
N GLN A 99 8.95 -0.58 -9.47
CA GLN A 99 9.66 0.72 -9.45
C GLN A 99 10.44 0.94 -8.15
N GLY A 100 10.86 -0.13 -7.47
CA GLY A 100 11.70 -0.06 -6.27
C GLY A 100 10.90 0.08 -4.96
N LEU A 101 11.58 0.60 -3.93
CA LEU A 101 11.02 0.77 -2.58
C LEU A 101 10.11 2.01 -2.55
N LYS A 102 8.82 1.79 -2.34
CA LYS A 102 7.79 2.84 -2.25
C LYS A 102 6.81 2.56 -1.10
N ASP A 103 7.15 1.61 -0.24
CA ASP A 103 6.38 1.20 0.93
C ASP A 103 7.27 0.37 1.84
N GLU A 104 7.01 0.47 3.13
CA GLU A 104 7.75 -0.18 4.19
C GLU A 104 6.74 -0.71 5.21
N GLY A 105 7.02 -1.89 5.76
CA GLY A 105 6.19 -2.43 6.83
C GLY A 105 6.50 -1.78 8.18
N LEU A 106 5.99 -2.37 9.26
CA LEU A 106 6.00 -1.73 10.59
C LEU A 106 7.35 -1.74 11.30
N ILE A 107 8.21 -2.69 10.93
CA ILE A 107 9.54 -2.88 11.50
C ILE A 107 10.52 -3.00 10.34
N VAL A 108 11.38 -1.99 10.21
CA VAL A 108 12.41 -1.90 9.17
C VAL A 108 13.80 -2.10 9.77
N PRO A 109 14.81 -2.48 8.95
CA PRO A 109 16.21 -2.40 9.34
C PRO A 109 16.54 -1.02 9.94
N LEU A 110 17.44 -0.99 10.93
CA LEU A 110 17.75 0.23 11.67
C LEU A 110 18.21 1.36 10.74
N GLU A 111 18.98 1.04 9.70
CA GLU A 111 19.44 2.02 8.70
C GLU A 111 18.34 2.65 7.84
N LEU A 112 17.14 2.05 7.78
CA LEU A 112 15.99 2.57 7.04
C LEU A 112 14.98 3.30 7.92
N GLY A 113 15.01 3.08 9.23
CA GLY A 113 14.09 3.77 10.12
C GLY A 113 14.53 5.20 10.44
N ALA A 114 13.68 5.93 11.17
CA ALA A 114 13.86 7.37 11.34
C ALA A 114 15.24 7.72 11.94
N GLU A 115 15.93 8.64 11.26
CA GLU A 115 17.31 9.07 11.55
C GLU A 115 18.35 7.93 11.63
N GLY A 116 18.03 6.73 11.14
CA GLY A 116 18.87 5.54 11.33
C GLY A 116 18.95 5.07 12.79
N ARG A 117 17.97 5.44 13.64
CA ARG A 117 18.03 5.29 15.10
C ARG A 117 16.94 4.42 15.70
N ILE A 118 15.83 4.25 15.00
CA ILE A 118 14.70 3.42 15.43
C ILE A 118 14.32 2.46 14.31
N SER A 119 13.83 1.27 14.65
CA SER A 119 13.32 0.30 13.66
C SER A 119 11.81 0.39 13.45
N GLY A 120 11.09 1.08 14.34
CA GLY A 120 9.64 1.25 14.26
C GLY A 120 9.25 2.23 13.15
N ASN A 121 8.25 1.84 12.36
CA ASN A 121 7.78 2.63 11.22
C ASN A 121 6.25 2.70 11.18
N VAL A 122 5.72 3.72 11.88
CA VAL A 122 4.28 4.02 11.89
C VAL A 122 3.88 5.08 10.85
N ILE A 123 4.87 5.74 10.23
CA ILE A 123 4.67 6.73 9.16
C ILE A 123 5.75 6.45 8.11
N ALA A 124 5.35 5.82 7.00
CA ALA A 124 6.30 5.46 5.94
C ALA A 124 6.59 6.65 5.03
N GLY A 125 7.86 7.02 4.93
CA GLY A 125 8.37 8.08 4.06
C GLY A 125 9.75 7.72 3.51
N ASP A 126 10.24 8.51 2.56
CA ASP A 126 11.60 8.38 2.05
C ASP A 126 12.63 8.90 3.06
N ARG A 127 13.90 8.98 2.62
CA ARG A 127 15.02 9.44 3.46
C ARG A 127 14.85 10.87 3.99
N ASP A 128 14.03 11.68 3.32
CA ASP A 128 13.73 13.06 3.70
C ASP A 128 12.38 13.15 4.44
N SER A 129 11.81 12.00 4.85
CA SER A 129 10.49 11.87 5.48
C SER A 129 9.35 12.39 4.60
N VAL A 130 9.53 12.37 3.28
CA VAL A 130 8.50 12.72 2.30
C VAL A 130 7.72 11.46 1.93
N ALA A 131 6.39 11.57 1.83
CA ALA A 131 5.56 10.46 1.39
C ALA A 131 5.95 10.01 -0.03
N TYR A 132 6.05 8.70 -0.23
CA TYR A 132 6.37 8.14 -1.55
C TYR A 132 5.31 8.48 -2.60
N ASP A 133 5.73 8.67 -3.84
CA ASP A 133 4.86 8.78 -5.00
C ASP A 133 4.74 7.45 -5.75
N ARG A 134 3.58 7.21 -6.35
CA ARG A 134 3.37 6.16 -7.34
C ARG A 134 2.72 6.72 -8.60
N SER A 135 3.17 6.20 -9.75
CA SER A 135 2.53 6.42 -11.05
C SER A 135 1.21 5.64 -11.18
N PRO A 136 0.32 6.02 -12.12
CA PRO A 136 -0.89 5.25 -12.39
C PRO A 136 -0.61 3.78 -12.75
N GLU A 137 0.46 3.51 -13.50
CA GLU A 137 0.88 2.17 -13.88
C GLU A 137 1.21 1.32 -12.65
N GLU A 138 2.00 1.86 -11.72
CA GLU A 138 2.31 1.20 -10.45
C GLU A 138 1.04 0.88 -9.66
N ILE A 139 0.13 1.85 -9.55
CA ILE A 139 -1.15 1.67 -8.84
C ILE A 139 -1.97 0.56 -9.50
N LEU A 140 -2.13 0.58 -10.83
CA LEU A 140 -2.90 -0.42 -11.57
C LEU A 140 -2.33 -1.82 -11.40
N ARG A 141 -1.00 -1.98 -11.51
CA ARG A 141 -0.32 -3.25 -11.25
C ARG A 141 -0.58 -3.80 -9.85
N ILE A 142 -0.62 -2.91 -8.85
CA ILE A 142 -0.88 -3.26 -7.45
C ILE A 142 -2.34 -3.64 -7.23
N VAL A 143 -3.30 -2.80 -7.63
CA VAL A 143 -4.73 -3.06 -7.39
C VAL A 143 -5.26 -4.24 -8.21
N TYR A 144 -4.68 -4.51 -9.38
CA TYR A 144 -4.98 -5.73 -10.14
C TYR A 144 -4.29 -6.97 -9.57
N GLY A 145 -3.24 -6.80 -8.76
CA GLY A 145 -2.48 -7.90 -8.16
C GLY A 145 -1.73 -8.77 -9.18
N THR A 146 -1.70 -8.38 -10.45
CA THR A 146 -1.08 -9.14 -11.55
C THR A 146 0.35 -8.70 -11.86
N GLY A 147 0.76 -7.52 -11.35
CA GLY A 147 2.01 -6.89 -11.76
C GLY A 147 1.96 -6.36 -13.20
N SER A 148 0.77 -6.26 -13.81
CA SER A 148 0.53 -5.63 -15.11
C SER A 148 -0.66 -4.67 -15.06
N GLU A 149 -0.44 -3.44 -15.48
CA GLU A 149 -1.43 -2.37 -15.66
C GLU A 149 -2.46 -2.67 -16.76
N SER A 150 -2.21 -3.69 -17.59
CA SER A 150 -3.09 -4.11 -18.70
C SER A 150 -3.86 -5.39 -18.41
N ILE A 151 -3.63 -6.06 -17.27
CA ILE A 151 -4.28 -7.33 -16.93
C ILE A 151 -5.05 -7.13 -15.62
N PRO A 152 -6.37 -6.88 -15.70
CA PRO A 152 -7.24 -6.81 -14.54
C PRO A 152 -7.21 -8.07 -13.67
N GLY A 153 -7.54 -7.91 -12.40
CA GLY A 153 -7.50 -8.97 -11.40
C GLY A 153 -7.69 -8.42 -9.99
N GLY A 154 -7.42 -9.24 -8.98
CA GLY A 154 -7.29 -8.79 -7.59
C GLY A 154 -8.48 -7.97 -7.10
N PHE A 155 -8.21 -6.73 -6.66
CA PHE A 155 -9.22 -5.83 -6.10
C PHE A 155 -10.17 -5.25 -7.16
N LEU A 156 -9.69 -5.11 -8.40
CA LEU A 156 -10.47 -4.64 -9.55
C LEU A 156 -10.47 -5.71 -10.66
N PRO A 157 -11.21 -6.81 -10.48
CA PRO A 157 -11.16 -7.96 -11.38
C PRO A 157 -11.62 -7.63 -12.81
N TRP A 158 -12.44 -6.60 -12.97
CA TRP A 158 -12.97 -6.13 -14.26
C TRP A 158 -12.25 -4.90 -14.80
N GLY A 159 -11.18 -4.47 -14.15
CA GLY A 159 -10.43 -3.27 -14.49
C GLY A 159 -10.99 -2.02 -13.84
N GLY A 160 -10.26 -0.92 -14.01
CA GLY A 160 -10.67 0.39 -13.52
C GLY A 160 -11.43 1.12 -14.62
N ASP A 161 -12.47 1.86 -14.25
CA ASP A 161 -13.37 2.48 -15.23
C ASP A 161 -12.95 3.90 -15.67
N GLY A 162 -11.88 4.43 -15.09
CA GLY A 162 -11.33 5.73 -15.44
C GLY A 162 -10.55 5.72 -16.76
N GLN A 163 -10.46 6.87 -17.42
CA GLN A 163 -9.78 7.04 -18.71
C GLN A 163 -8.36 6.45 -18.73
N ILE A 164 -7.58 6.67 -17.67
CA ILE A 164 -6.21 6.15 -17.55
C ILE A 164 -6.20 4.62 -17.53
N ALA A 165 -7.01 3.99 -16.67
CA ALA A 165 -7.09 2.53 -16.58
C ALA A 165 -7.57 1.90 -17.91
N ARG A 166 -8.57 2.52 -18.53
CA ARG A 166 -9.07 2.11 -19.84
C ARG A 166 -7.99 2.21 -20.92
N SER A 167 -7.09 3.20 -20.89
CA SER A 167 -6.02 3.31 -21.90
C SER A 167 -5.00 2.16 -21.89
N TYR A 168 -4.88 1.40 -20.78
CA TYR A 168 -4.00 0.22 -20.73
C TYR A 168 -4.72 -1.09 -21.08
N THR A 169 -6.06 -1.08 -21.10
CA THR A 169 -6.89 -2.30 -21.24
C THR A 169 -7.69 -2.33 -22.55
N PHE A 170 -8.06 -1.17 -23.11
CA PHE A 170 -8.73 -1.08 -24.41
C PHE A 170 -7.72 -1.23 -25.55
N GLY A 171 -7.94 -2.23 -26.40
CA GLY A 171 -7.07 -2.58 -27.54
C GLY A 171 -6.67 -4.06 -27.64
N LYS A 172 -7.22 -4.95 -26.78
CA LYS A 172 -6.90 -6.39 -26.75
C LYS A 172 -8.12 -7.33 -26.89
N TYR A 173 -9.17 -6.89 -27.58
CA TYR A 173 -10.23 -7.76 -28.09
C TYR A 173 -10.39 -7.54 -29.59
#